data_AF-A0A354CJE4-F1
#
_entry.id   AF-A0A354CJE4-F1
#
_cell.length_a   1.000
_cell.length_b   1.000
_cell.length_c   1.000
_cell.angle_alpha   90.00
_cell.angle_beta   90.00
_cell.angle_gamma   90.00
#
_symmetry.space_group_name_H-M   'P 1'
#
loop_
_entity.id
_entity.type
_entity.pdbx_description
1 polymer ?
#
loop_
_entity_poly.entity_id
_entity_poly.type
_entity_poly.pdbx_seq_one_letter_code
_entity_poly.pdbx_strand_id
1 'polypeptide(L)'
;AGTEKLYPADTTFIAVSQGPKDKIVSTTQGIDVNQRGLITVDENGKTTRNGIFAAGDVVNGAKTVVEAVKFSKAVADAMDEYMQTL
;
A
#
# COMPACT_ATOMS: atom_id res chain seq x y z
N ALA A 1 -26.35 10.60 31.16
CA ALA A 1 -25.15 10.03 31.81
C ALA A 1 -24.47 9.12 30.79
N GLY A 2 -23.15 9.21 30.62
CA GLY A 2 -22.37 8.49 29.61
C GLY A 2 -22.09 7.03 29.99
N THR A 3 -21.72 6.21 29.00
CA THR A 3 -21.55 4.74 29.10
C THR A 3 -20.08 4.30 29.27
N GLU A 4 -19.18 5.24 29.50
CA GLU A 4 -17.74 5.00 29.59
C GLU A 4 -17.38 4.14 30.82
N LYS A 5 -16.41 3.22 30.65
CA LYS A 5 -15.92 2.31 31.70
C LYS A 5 -14.40 2.18 31.68
N LEU A 6 -13.81 2.03 32.86
CA LEU A 6 -12.39 1.71 33.03
C LEU A 6 -12.20 0.20 33.24
N TYR A 7 -11.14 -0.36 32.66
CA TYR A 7 -10.75 -1.76 32.80
C TYR A 7 -9.31 -1.85 33.33
N PRO A 8 -9.04 -2.56 34.44
CA PRO A 8 -7.68 -2.78 34.92
C PRO A 8 -6.85 -3.61 33.92
N ALA A 9 -5.64 -3.16 33.60
CA ALA A 9 -4.69 -3.88 32.75
C ALA A 9 -3.24 -3.52 33.13
N ASP A 10 -2.36 -4.53 33.23
CA ASP A 10 -0.92 -4.32 33.42
C ASP A 10 -0.21 -3.97 32.11
N THR A 11 -0.77 -4.37 30.96
CA THR A 11 -0.24 -4.09 29.62
C THR A 11 -1.36 -4.11 28.57
N THR A 12 -1.26 -3.26 27.56
CA THR A 12 -2.25 -3.14 26.47
C THR A 12 -1.55 -3.19 25.11
N PHE A 13 -2.06 -4.01 24.19
CA PHE A 13 -1.65 -4.04 22.79
C PHE A 13 -2.78 -3.53 21.90
N ILE A 14 -2.49 -2.56 21.03
CA ILE A 14 -3.45 -2.01 20.08
C ILE A 14 -3.29 -2.73 18.75
N ALA A 15 -4.24 -3.61 18.41
CA ALA A 15 -4.25 -4.40 17.18
C ALA A 15 -5.41 -4.00 16.24
N VAL A 16 -5.56 -2.69 15.99
CA VAL A 16 -6.66 -2.11 15.20
C VAL A 16 -6.25 -1.84 13.74
N SER A 17 -5.37 -2.67 13.18
CA SER A 17 -4.78 -2.56 11.84
C SER A 17 -3.71 -1.45 11.70
N GLN A 18 -3.27 -1.22 10.47
CA GLN A 18 -2.21 -0.30 10.08
C GLN A 18 -2.60 0.50 8.83
N GLY A 19 -2.05 1.72 8.72
CA GLY A 19 -2.11 2.54 7.51
C GLY A 19 -0.77 2.57 6.77
N PRO A 20 -0.76 2.95 5.48
CA PRO A 20 0.47 3.10 4.71
C PRO A 20 1.34 4.22 5.28
N LYS A 21 2.67 4.05 5.21
CA LYS A 21 3.63 5.13 5.53
C LYS A 21 3.71 6.10 4.36
N ASP A 22 3.65 7.40 4.66
CA ASP A 22 3.51 8.46 3.65
C ASP A 22 4.86 9.02 3.16
N LYS A 23 5.99 8.68 3.79
CA LYS A 23 7.29 9.30 3.49
C LYS A 23 7.65 9.26 2.00
N ILE A 24 7.42 8.13 1.32
CA ILE A 24 7.75 8.01 -0.11
C ILE A 24 6.92 8.99 -0.94
N VAL A 25 5.62 9.08 -0.68
CA VAL A 25 4.69 9.90 -1.46
C VAL A 25 4.73 11.38 -1.07
N SER A 26 5.13 11.71 0.16
CA SER A 26 5.32 13.09 0.61
C SER A 26 6.64 13.71 0.15
N THR A 27 7.67 12.89 -0.12
CA THR A 27 8.98 13.39 -0.60
C THR A 27 9.20 13.18 -2.09
N THR A 28 8.31 12.47 -2.80
CA THR A 28 8.49 12.13 -4.22
C THR A 28 7.33 12.69 -5.03
N GLN A 29 7.65 13.59 -5.96
CA GLN A 29 6.65 14.11 -6.89
C GLN A 29 6.23 13.06 -7.93
N GLY A 30 4.96 13.15 -8.35
CA GLY A 30 4.39 12.35 -9.43
C GLY A 30 3.89 10.97 -9.02
N ILE A 31 3.79 10.65 -7.72
CA ILE A 31 3.20 9.40 -7.23
C ILE A 31 1.90 9.74 -6.51
N ASP A 32 0.77 9.41 -7.14
CA ASP A 32 -0.56 9.74 -6.63
C ASP A 32 -1.01 8.68 -5.62
N VAL A 33 -1.75 9.13 -4.60
CA VAL A 33 -2.39 8.28 -3.62
C VAL A 33 -3.88 8.54 -3.55
N ASN A 34 -4.66 7.52 -3.18
CA ASN A 34 -6.07 7.70 -2.89
C ASN A 34 -6.30 8.31 -1.50
N GLN A 35 -7.56 8.54 -1.14
CA GLN A 35 -7.96 9.12 0.16
C GLN A 35 -7.51 8.29 1.38
N ARG A 36 -7.13 7.03 1.19
CA ARG A 36 -6.62 6.12 2.24
C ARG A 36 -5.09 6.09 2.30
N GLY A 37 -4.41 6.91 1.50
CA GLY A 37 -2.94 6.95 1.40
C GLY A 37 -2.32 5.78 0.63
N LEU A 38 -3.14 4.96 -0.05
CA LEU A 38 -2.63 3.86 -0.88
C LEU A 38 -2.20 4.39 -2.24
N ILE A 39 -1.09 3.86 -2.77
CA ILE A 39 -0.55 4.26 -4.08
C ILE A 39 -1.54 3.85 -5.17
N THR A 40 -1.90 4.82 -6.01
CA THR A 40 -2.74 4.60 -7.19
C THR A 40 -1.89 3.97 -8.29
N VAL A 41 -2.36 2.85 -8.83
CA VAL A 41 -1.72 2.14 -9.94
C VAL A 41 -2.74 1.66 -10.97
N ASP A 42 -2.27 1.37 -12.18
CA ASP A 42 -3.05 0.62 -13.19
C ASP A 42 -3.09 -0.90 -12.88
N GLU A 43 -3.73 -1.67 -13.76
CA GLU A 43 -3.83 -3.13 -13.66
C GLU A 43 -2.47 -3.87 -13.63
N ASN A 44 -1.39 -3.21 -14.06
CA ASN A 44 -0.04 -3.75 -14.14
C ASN A 44 0.89 -3.16 -13.07
N GLY A 45 0.36 -2.40 -12.11
CA GLY A 45 1.13 -1.81 -11.02
C GLY A 45 1.90 -0.54 -11.38
N LYS A 46 1.67 0.07 -12.56
CA LYS A 46 2.31 1.33 -12.93
C LYS A 46 1.70 2.47 -12.12
N THR A 47 2.55 3.24 -11.45
CA THR A 47 2.13 4.46 -10.74
C THR A 47 1.90 5.62 -11.71
N THR A 48 1.44 6.76 -11.22
CA THR A 48 1.35 8.00 -12.02
C THR A 48 2.72 8.55 -12.45
N ARG A 49 3.83 8.05 -11.88
CA ARG A 49 5.19 8.38 -12.30
C ARG A 49 5.72 7.31 -13.25
N ASN A 50 6.08 7.72 -14.46
CA ASN A 50 6.66 6.82 -15.45
C ASN A 50 7.92 6.13 -14.90
N GLY A 51 8.04 4.82 -15.17
CA GLY A 51 9.13 3.96 -14.68
C GLY A 51 9.06 3.59 -13.21
N ILE A 52 8.01 3.98 -12.47
CA ILE A 52 7.80 3.61 -11.07
C ILE A 52 6.57 2.71 -10.96
N PHE A 53 6.76 1.58 -10.27
CA PHE A 53 5.76 0.55 -10.07
C PHE A 53 5.53 0.32 -8.57
N ALA A 54 4.34 -0.16 -8.19
CA ALA A 54 4.00 -0.51 -6.82
C ALA A 54 3.14 -1.78 -6.75
N ALA A 55 3.31 -2.57 -5.70
CA ALA A 55 2.58 -3.80 -5.45
C ALA A 55 2.37 -4.08 -3.95
N GLY A 56 1.50 -5.03 -3.62
CA GLY A 56 1.22 -5.44 -2.25
C GLY A 56 0.25 -4.53 -1.48
N ASP A 57 0.38 -4.50 -0.16
CA ASP A 57 -0.54 -3.80 0.75
C ASP A 57 -0.57 -2.29 0.54
N VAL A 58 0.53 -1.70 0.05
CA VAL A 58 0.61 -0.25 -0.24
C VAL A 58 -0.33 0.17 -1.37
N VAL A 59 -0.76 -0.79 -2.21
CA VAL A 59 -1.73 -0.59 -3.29
C VAL A 59 -3.13 -1.05 -2.87
N ASN A 60 -3.22 -2.26 -2.31
CA ASN A 60 -4.50 -2.95 -2.09
C ASN A 60 -5.09 -2.76 -0.69
N GLY A 61 -4.34 -2.17 0.24
CA GLY A 61 -4.60 -2.30 1.68
C GLY A 61 -4.31 -3.72 2.17
N ALA A 62 -4.43 -3.95 3.49
CA ALA A 62 -4.17 -5.25 4.10
C ALA A 62 -5.07 -6.34 3.47
N LYS A 63 -4.45 -7.21 2.67
CA LYS A 63 -5.07 -8.37 2.00
C LYS A 63 -4.31 -9.65 2.35
N THR A 64 -4.69 -10.77 1.72
CA THR A 64 -3.96 -12.02 1.92
C THR A 64 -2.61 -12.00 1.20
N VAL A 65 -1.64 -12.76 1.73
CA VAL A 65 -0.32 -12.93 1.11
C VAL A 65 -0.44 -13.47 -0.33
N VAL A 66 -1.40 -14.37 -0.58
CA VAL A 66 -1.60 -14.96 -1.91
C VAL A 66 -2.02 -13.90 -2.93
N GLU A 67 -2.91 -12.98 -2.57
CA GLU A 67 -3.33 -11.88 -3.44
C GLU A 67 -2.17 -10.91 -3.72
N ALA A 68 -1.40 -10.57 -2.69
CA ALA A 68 -0.24 -9.69 -2.83
C ALA A 68 0.81 -10.30 -3.78
N VAL A 69 1.12 -11.60 -3.63
CA VAL A 69 2.07 -12.31 -4.49
C VAL A 69 1.54 -12.45 -5.92
N LYS A 70 0.26 -12.77 -6.10
CA LYS A 70 -0.36 -12.87 -7.43
C LYS A 70 -0.22 -11.55 -8.20
N PHE A 71 -0.56 -10.43 -7.57
CA PHE A 71 -0.43 -9.12 -8.19
C PHE A 71 1.04 -8.78 -8.47
N SER A 72 1.94 -9.03 -7.50
CA SER A 72 3.37 -8.71 -7.64
C SER A 72 4.05 -9.43 -8.81
N LYS A 73 3.60 -10.63 -9.17
CA LYS A 73 4.10 -11.33 -10.37
C LYS A 73 3.77 -10.58 -11.65
N ALA A 74 2.52 -10.13 -11.81
CA ALA A 74 2.12 -9.32 -12.97
C ALA A 74 2.89 -7.98 -13.02
N VAL A 75 3.12 -7.34 -11.87
CA VAL A 75 3.93 -6.13 -11.80
C VAL A 75 5.39 -6.39 -12.20
N ALA A 76 5.97 -7.53 -11.81
CA ALA A 76 7.33 -7.89 -12.21
C ALA A 76 7.45 -8.10 -13.72
N ASP A 77 6.47 -8.76 -14.34
CA ASP A 77 6.43 -8.93 -15.80
C ASP A 77 6.33 -7.57 -16.51
N ALA A 78 5.48 -6.66 -16.02
CA ALA A 78 5.34 -5.31 -16.56
C ALA A 78 6.59 -4.44 -16.37
N MET A 79 7.34 -4.63 -15.29
CA MET A 79 8.64 -4.00 -15.08
C MET A 79 9.68 -4.50 -16.07
N ASP A 80 9.72 -5.81 -16.32
CA ASP A 80 10.62 -6.41 -17.31
C ASP A 80 10.34 -5.89 -18.72
N GLU A 81 9.07 -5.90 -19.15
CA GLU A 81 8.64 -5.32 -20.42
C GLU A 81 9.05 -3.85 -20.54
N TYR A 82 8.84 -3.05 -19.49
CA TYR A 82 9.26 -1.65 -19.48
C TYR A 82 10.77 -1.51 -19.68
N MET A 83 11.58 -2.31 -18.96
CA MET A 83 13.05 -2.26 -19.07
C MET A 83 13.54 -2.67 -20.46
N GLN A 84 12.87 -3.60 -21.14
CA GLN A 84 13.23 -4.00 -22.51
C GLN A 84 12.96 -2.90 -23.55
N THR A 85 12.12 -1.91 -23.22
CA THR A 85 11.81 -0.77 -24.11
C THR A 85 12.72 0.45 -23.91
N LEU A 86 13.60 0.42 -22.91
CA LEU A 86 14.59 1.49 -22.63
C LEU A 86 15.81 1.39 -23.56
#